data_AF-A0A0S7ZVR7-F1
#
_entry.id   AF-A0A0S7ZVR7-F1
#
_cell.length_a   1.000
_cell.length_b   1.000
_cell.length_c   1.000
_cell.angle_alpha   90.00
_cell.angle_beta   90.00
_cell.angle_gamma   90.00
#
_symmetry.space_group_name_H-M   'P 1'
#
loop_
_entity.id
_entity.type
_entity.pdbx_description
1 polymer ?
#
loop_
_entity_poly.entity_id
_entity_poly.type
_entity_poly.pdbx_seq_one_letter_code
_entity_poly.pdbx_strand_id
1 'polypeptide(L)'
;MEDKVRIMILDDEPIVGKRLEPALTKHGFLVEVFEDPTKALQRLDEQDFDIVVTDLRMEVVDGIEVLEHIMSKCEHTRVILITGYATVEVAREALVKGAFDFIAKPFKPKDLRAVINKAALSLGHEGVL
;
A
#
# COMPACT_ATOMS: atom_id res chain seq x y z
N MET A 1 5.91 3.09 24.00
CA MET A 1 5.80 3.90 22.77
C MET A 1 4.71 3.23 21.97
N GLU A 2 3.64 3.93 21.60
CA GLU A 2 2.62 3.34 20.72
C GLU A 2 3.30 2.95 19.41
N ASP A 3 3.26 1.65 19.08
CA ASP A 3 3.71 1.15 17.77
C ASP A 3 2.75 1.68 16.71
N LYS A 4 3.09 2.86 16.18
CA LYS A 4 2.35 3.47 15.11
C LYS A 4 2.51 2.65 13.84
N VAL A 5 1.39 2.28 13.25
CA VAL A 5 1.32 1.59 11.96
C VAL A 5 2.08 2.38 10.90
N ARG A 6 3.09 1.74 10.31
CA ARG A 6 3.95 2.27 9.25
C ARG A 6 3.40 1.88 7.89
N ILE A 7 3.18 2.90 7.06
CA ILE A 7 2.58 2.78 5.74
C ILE A 7 3.57 3.30 4.71
N MET A 8 3.86 2.48 3.71
CA MET A 8 4.50 2.94 2.48
C MET A 8 3.44 3.21 1.43
N ILE A 9 3.59 4.31 0.68
CA ILE A 9 2.80 4.60 -0.51
C ILE A 9 3.78 4.65 -1.69
N LEU A 10 3.52 3.87 -2.73
CA LEU A 10 4.27 3.87 -3.97
C LEU A 10 3.32 4.17 -5.13
N ASP A 11 3.47 5.34 -5.73
CA ASP A 11 2.66 5.75 -6.89
C ASP A 11 3.47 6.77 -7.68
N ASP A 12 3.60 6.57 -8.99
CA ASP A 12 4.35 7.48 -9.88
C ASP A 12 3.60 8.78 -10.17
N GLU A 13 2.33 8.89 -9.75
CA GLU A 13 1.56 10.13 -9.78
C GLU A 13 1.78 10.93 -8.48
N PRO A 14 2.50 12.08 -8.49
CA PRO A 14 2.80 12.85 -7.28
C PRO A 14 1.56 13.35 -6.52
N ILE A 15 0.43 13.45 -7.24
CA ILE A 15 -0.85 13.88 -6.67
C ILE A 15 -1.42 12.86 -5.69
N VAL A 16 -1.12 11.57 -5.85
CA VAL A 16 -1.60 10.50 -4.96
C VAL A 16 -0.93 10.63 -3.61
N GLY A 17 0.39 10.70 -3.57
CA GLY A 17 1.17 10.98 -2.36
C GLY A 17 0.70 12.24 -1.63
N LYS A 18 0.61 13.38 -2.34
CA LYS A 18 0.15 14.68 -1.79
C LYS A 18 -1.25 14.63 -1.17
N ARG A 19 -2.11 13.71 -1.61
CA ARG A 19 -3.47 13.56 -1.06
C ARG A 19 -3.50 12.57 0.10
N LEU A 20 -2.77 11.47 -0.01
CA LEU A 20 -2.86 10.36 0.93
C LEU A 20 -2.02 10.56 2.18
N GLU A 21 -0.79 11.07 2.06
CA GLU A 21 0.11 11.29 3.19
C GLU A 21 -0.54 12.16 4.28
N PRO A 22 -0.98 13.42 4.01
CA PRO A 22 -1.62 14.22 5.05
C PRO A 22 -2.94 13.63 5.54
N ALA A 23 -3.68 12.91 4.68
CA ALA A 23 -4.92 12.27 5.06
C ALA A 23 -4.70 11.11 6.04
N LEU A 24 -3.60 10.36 5.92
CA LEU A 24 -3.28 9.22 6.78
C LEU A 24 -2.51 9.67 8.02
N THR A 25 -1.51 10.54 7.88
CA THR A 25 -0.75 11.07 9.02
C THR A 25 -1.64 11.79 10.03
N LYS A 26 -2.71 12.48 9.58
CA LYS A 26 -3.73 13.09 10.46
C LYS A 26 -4.43 12.07 11.36
N HIS A 27 -4.52 10.81 10.96
CA HIS A 27 -5.11 9.74 11.75
C HIS A 27 -4.07 8.99 12.59
N GLY A 28 -2.79 9.42 12.62
CA GLY A 28 -1.78 8.84 13.51
C GLY A 28 -0.88 7.78 12.87
N PHE A 29 -1.06 7.50 11.58
CA PHE A 29 -0.16 6.64 10.80
C PHE A 29 1.21 7.29 10.58
N LEU A 30 2.26 6.49 10.47
CA LEU A 30 3.56 6.92 9.95
C LEU A 30 3.60 6.61 8.46
N VAL A 31 3.70 7.63 7.61
CA VAL A 31 3.58 7.46 6.15
C VAL A 31 4.88 7.87 5.48
N GLU A 32 5.39 7.01 4.60
CA GLU A 32 6.48 7.31 3.69
C GLU A 32 5.97 7.17 2.24
N VAL A 33 6.24 8.17 1.40
CA VAL A 33 5.78 8.21 0.01
C VAL A 33 6.96 8.08 -0.95
N PHE A 34 6.80 7.25 -1.97
CA PHE A 34 7.76 7.02 -3.04
C PHE A 34 7.08 7.17 -4.39
N GLU A 35 7.75 7.85 -5.31
CA GLU A 35 7.37 7.94 -6.73
C GLU A 35 8.25 7.01 -7.60
N ASP A 36 9.35 6.51 -7.04
CA ASP A 36 10.33 5.65 -7.70
C ASP A 36 10.30 4.25 -7.06
N PRO A 37 9.86 3.22 -7.80
CA PRO A 37 9.80 1.84 -7.31
C PRO A 37 11.15 1.31 -6.83
N THR A 38 12.25 1.74 -7.43
CA THR A 38 13.60 1.30 -7.04
C THR A 38 13.93 1.76 -5.63
N LYS A 39 13.59 3.01 -5.31
CA LYS A 39 13.79 3.58 -3.96
C LYS A 39 12.85 2.95 -2.94
N ALA A 40 11.61 2.66 -3.33
CA ALA A 40 10.66 1.96 -2.48
C ALA A 40 11.15 0.54 -2.13
N LEU A 41 11.63 -0.21 -3.12
CA LEU A 41 12.19 -1.55 -2.90
C LEU A 41 13.45 -1.52 -2.03
N GLN A 42 14.36 -0.58 -2.26
CA GLN A 42 15.52 -0.37 -1.37
C GLN A 42 15.07 -0.07 0.07
N ARG A 43 14.04 0.77 0.23
CA ARG A 43 13.51 1.12 1.54
C ARG A 43 12.86 -0.07 2.25
N LEU A 44 12.13 -0.92 1.51
CA LEU A 44 11.54 -2.18 2.02
C LEU A 44 12.62 -3.17 2.50
N ASP A 45 13.84 -3.06 1.97
CA ASP A 45 14.97 -3.90 2.39
C ASP A 45 15.67 -3.36 3.65
N GLU A 46 15.48 -2.07 3.97
CA GLU A 46 16.10 -1.40 5.12
C GLU A 46 15.18 -1.29 6.34
N GLN A 47 13.86 -1.30 6.13
CA GLN A 47 12.88 -1.14 7.19
C GLN A 47 11.57 -1.88 6.87
N ASP A 48 10.99 -2.48 7.89
CA ASP A 48 9.68 -3.12 7.80
C ASP A 48 8.55 -2.09 7.72
N PHE A 49 7.52 -2.45 6.95
CA PHE A 49 6.26 -1.72 6.85
C PHE A 49 5.10 -2.66 7.15
N ASP A 50 4.14 -2.19 7.93
CA ASP A 50 2.92 -2.95 8.24
C ASP A 50 2.01 -3.01 7.02
N ILE A 51 1.94 -1.91 6.27
CA ILE A 51 1.06 -1.75 5.11
C ILE A 51 1.84 -1.10 3.96
N VAL A 52 1.69 -1.65 2.76
CA VAL A 52 2.20 -1.05 1.52
C VAL A 52 1.02 -0.80 0.60
N VAL A 53 0.87 0.44 0.14
CA VAL A 53 -0.10 0.82 -0.89
C VAL A 53 0.69 1.11 -2.15
N THR A 54 0.49 0.32 -3.21
CA THR A 54 1.25 0.49 -4.46
C THR A 54 0.33 0.59 -5.67
N ASP A 55 0.66 1.47 -6.62
CA ASP A 55 0.01 1.43 -7.93
C ASP A 55 0.42 0.17 -8.69
N LEU A 56 -0.52 -0.42 -9.43
CA LEU A 56 -0.26 -1.59 -10.26
C LEU A 56 0.56 -1.25 -11.50
N ARG A 57 0.32 -0.09 -12.11
CA ARG A 57 0.88 0.29 -13.42
C ARG A 57 1.76 1.53 -13.25
N MET A 58 3.05 1.29 -13.06
CA MET A 58 4.06 2.35 -13.10
C MET A 58 4.97 2.20 -14.32
N GLU A 59 5.62 3.27 -14.77
CA GLU A 59 6.44 3.25 -16.00
C GLU A 59 7.62 2.27 -15.95
N VAL A 60 8.14 1.94 -14.77
CA VAL A 60 9.43 1.22 -14.59
C VAL A 60 9.26 -0.17 -13.97
N VAL A 61 8.29 -0.37 -13.08
CA VAL A 61 8.08 -1.62 -12.31
C VAL A 61 6.58 -1.86 -12.20
N ASP A 62 6.12 -3.10 -12.37
CA ASP A 62 4.70 -3.43 -12.18
C ASP A 62 4.43 -3.60 -10.67
N GLY A 63 3.31 -3.09 -10.16
CA GLY A 63 2.94 -3.25 -8.74
C GLY A 63 2.81 -4.71 -8.31
N ILE A 64 2.63 -5.63 -9.26
CA ILE A 64 2.74 -7.08 -9.02
C ILE A 64 4.16 -7.51 -8.63
N GLU A 65 5.19 -6.93 -9.23
CA GLU A 65 6.59 -7.26 -8.88
C GLU A 65 6.91 -6.78 -7.47
N VAL A 66 6.37 -5.62 -7.07
CA VAL A 66 6.47 -5.10 -5.70
C VAL A 66 5.75 -6.05 -4.73
N LEU A 67 4.55 -6.50 -5.07
CA LEU A 67 3.81 -7.48 -4.28
C LEU A 67 4.62 -8.78 -4.11
N GLU A 68 5.13 -9.36 -5.19
CA GLU A 68 5.91 -10.60 -5.16
C GLU A 68 7.19 -10.44 -4.33
N HIS A 69 7.90 -9.32 -4.47
CA HIS A 69 9.08 -9.00 -3.66
C HIS A 69 8.74 -8.99 -2.17
N ILE A 70 7.67 -8.29 -1.77
CA ILE A 70 7.24 -8.21 -0.37
C ILE A 70 6.83 -9.59 0.13
N MET A 71 5.99 -10.32 -0.60
CA MET A 71 5.52 -11.65 -0.19
C MET A 71 6.66 -12.68 -0.07
N SER A 72 7.74 -12.52 -0.83
CA SER A 72 8.93 -13.38 -0.70
C SER A 72 9.76 -13.11 0.56
N LYS A 73 9.63 -11.93 1.16
CA LYS A 73 10.45 -11.48 2.30
C LYS A 73 9.68 -11.39 3.62
N CYS A 74 8.45 -10.91 3.58
CA CYS A 74 7.64 -10.64 4.77
C CYS A 74 6.16 -10.91 4.50
N GLU A 75 5.66 -12.04 4.99
CA GLU A 75 4.23 -12.39 4.93
C GLU A 75 3.36 -11.53 5.85
N HIS A 76 3.97 -10.80 6.80
CA HIS A 76 3.26 -9.93 7.74
C HIS A 76 2.85 -8.59 7.11
N THR A 77 3.52 -8.12 6.07
CA THR A 77 3.14 -6.86 5.41
C THR A 77 1.86 -7.01 4.61
N ARG A 78 0.88 -6.10 4.81
CA ARG A 78 -0.35 -6.07 4.04
C ARG A 78 -0.20 -5.18 2.80
N VAL A 79 -0.24 -5.79 1.62
CA VAL A 79 -0.13 -5.05 0.35
C VAL A 79 -1.51 -4.73 -0.21
N ILE A 80 -1.79 -3.45 -0.43
CA ILE A 80 -3.01 -2.95 -1.06
C ILE A 80 -2.64 -2.40 -2.43
N LEU A 81 -3.26 -2.92 -3.48
CA LEU A 81 -3.02 -2.44 -4.85
C LEU A 81 -4.03 -1.35 -5.22
N ILE A 82 -3.55 -0.26 -5.80
CA ILE A 82 -4.38 0.78 -6.42
C ILE A 82 -4.14 0.79 -7.93
N THR A 83 -5.15 1.02 -8.77
CA THR A 83 -4.91 1.17 -10.22
C THR A 83 -6.08 1.78 -10.98
N GLY A 84 -5.80 2.56 -12.02
CA GLY A 84 -6.81 3.00 -12.99
C GLY A 84 -7.23 1.94 -14.01
N TYR A 85 -6.48 0.84 -14.12
CA TYR A 85 -6.68 -0.21 -15.13
C TYR A 85 -7.26 -1.49 -14.52
N ALA A 86 -8.26 -1.32 -13.65
CA ALA A 86 -8.84 -2.45 -12.93
C ALA A 86 -9.63 -3.37 -13.86
N THR A 87 -9.20 -4.63 -13.96
CA THR A 87 -10.00 -5.72 -14.53
C THR A 87 -10.21 -6.83 -13.50
N VAL A 88 -11.21 -7.69 -13.73
CA VAL A 88 -11.51 -8.82 -12.84
C VAL A 88 -10.33 -9.80 -12.80
N GLU A 89 -9.66 -10.01 -13.93
CA GLU A 89 -8.53 -10.91 -14.07
C GLU A 89 -7.34 -10.43 -13.25
N VAL A 90 -7.01 -9.13 -13.35
CA VAL A 90 -5.93 -8.47 -12.60
C VAL A 90 -6.21 -8.51 -11.10
N ALA A 91 -7.43 -8.15 -10.68
CA ALA A 91 -7.80 -8.19 -9.28
C ALA A 91 -7.71 -9.61 -8.72
N ARG A 92 -8.15 -10.62 -9.49
CA ARG A 92 -8.03 -12.03 -9.11
C ARG A 92 -6.57 -12.45 -8.99
N GLU A 93 -5.73 -12.09 -9.95
CA GLU A 93 -4.30 -12.41 -9.93
C GLU A 93 -3.61 -11.83 -8.70
N ALA A 94 -3.83 -10.54 -8.42
CA ALA A 94 -3.32 -9.85 -7.25
C ALA A 94 -3.66 -10.58 -5.93
N LEU A 95 -4.93 -10.97 -5.76
CA LEU A 95 -5.38 -11.69 -4.56
C LEU A 95 -4.76 -13.08 -4.45
N VAL A 96 -4.62 -13.81 -5.57
CA VAL A 96 -3.95 -15.13 -5.59
C VAL A 96 -2.47 -14.99 -5.21
N LYS A 97 -1.82 -13.88 -5.58
CA LYS A 97 -0.42 -13.58 -5.24
C LYS A 97 -0.23 -13.04 -3.82
N GLY A 98 -1.28 -12.90 -3.02
CA GLY A 98 -1.19 -12.52 -1.60
C GLY A 98 -1.47 -11.04 -1.32
N ALA A 99 -1.98 -10.27 -2.29
CA ALA A 99 -2.47 -8.93 -1.99
C ALA A 99 -3.58 -9.00 -0.93
N PHE A 100 -3.53 -8.07 0.01
CA PHE A 100 -4.56 -7.95 1.06
C PHE A 100 -5.88 -7.45 0.48
N ASP A 101 -5.81 -6.42 -0.37
CA ASP A 101 -6.98 -5.85 -1.03
C ASP A 101 -6.58 -5.12 -2.32
N PHE A 102 -7.57 -4.76 -3.12
CA PHE A 102 -7.42 -4.10 -4.40
C PHE A 102 -8.46 -2.99 -4.57
N ILE A 103 -8.02 -1.80 -4.97
CA ILE A 103 -8.88 -0.61 -5.13
C ILE A 103 -8.70 0.00 -6.52
N ALA A 104 -9.80 0.12 -7.26
CA ALA A 104 -9.81 0.83 -8.53
C ALA A 104 -9.77 2.36 -8.34
N LYS A 105 -8.92 3.05 -9.10
CA LYS A 105 -8.98 4.50 -9.33
C LYS A 105 -10.14 4.81 -10.29
N PRO A 106 -10.88 5.93 -10.10
CA PRO A 106 -10.76 6.88 -9.00
C PRO A 106 -11.41 6.36 -7.72
N PHE A 107 -10.73 6.52 -6.59
CA PHE A 107 -11.25 6.19 -5.26
C PHE A 107 -11.36 7.45 -4.38
N LYS A 108 -12.21 7.41 -3.35
CA LYS A 108 -12.25 8.46 -2.34
C LYS A 108 -11.22 8.15 -1.25
N PRO A 109 -10.55 9.15 -0.64
CA PRO A 109 -9.62 8.90 0.46
C PRO A 109 -10.22 8.10 1.62
N LYS A 110 -11.54 8.20 1.84
CA LYS A 110 -12.26 7.41 2.86
C LYS A 110 -12.30 5.91 2.55
N ASP A 111 -12.33 5.54 1.26
CA ASP A 111 -12.44 4.15 0.83
C ASP A 111 -11.09 3.46 1.07
N LEU A 112 -9.99 4.11 0.66
CA LEU A 112 -8.63 3.63 0.98
C LEU A 112 -8.39 3.56 2.50
N ARG A 113 -8.80 4.57 3.27
CA ARG A 113 -8.68 4.53 4.74
C ARG A 113 -9.41 3.35 5.36
N ALA A 114 -10.60 3.01 4.86
CA ALA A 114 -11.35 1.86 5.37
C ALA A 114 -10.58 0.54 5.13
N VAL A 115 -9.92 0.40 3.98
CA VAL A 115 -9.09 -0.76 3.65
C VAL A 115 -7.82 -0.80 4.51
N ILE A 116 -7.14 0.34 4.66
CA ILE A 116 -5.97 0.47 5.54
C ILE A 116 -6.32 0.10 6.98
N ASN A 117 -7.48 0.54 7.50
CA ASN A 117 -7.91 0.19 8.85
C ASN A 117 -8.20 -1.32 8.98
N LYS A 118 -8.81 -1.95 7.97
CA LYS A 118 -8.97 -3.42 7.95
C LYS A 118 -7.62 -4.14 7.96
N ALA A 119 -6.65 -3.65 7.17
CA ALA A 119 -5.30 -4.19 7.14
C ALA A 119 -4.63 -4.08 8.51
N ALA A 120 -4.67 -2.90 9.14
CA ALA A 120 -4.13 -2.66 10.48
C ALA A 120 -4.78 -3.57 11.54
N LEU A 121 -6.12 -3.69 11.55
CA LEU A 121 -6.84 -4.59 12.45
C LEU A 121 -6.43 -6.07 12.25
N SER A 122 -6.17 -6.49 11.00
CA SER A 122 -5.71 -7.86 10.70
C SER A 122 -4.30 -8.18 11.24
N LEU A 123 -3.54 -7.14 11.60
CA LEU A 123 -2.22 -7.24 12.23
C LEU A 123 -2.28 -7.08 13.76
N GLY A 124 -3.48 -6.88 14.32
CA GLY A 124 -3.69 -6.73 15.76
C GLY A 124 -3.49 -5.30 16.28
N HIS A 125 -3.34 -4.30 15.41
CA HIS A 125 -3.35 -2.91 15.84
C HIS A 125 -4.75 -2.49 16.30
N GLU A 126 -4.82 -1.65 17.34
CA GLU A 126 -6.07 -1.02 17.72
C GLU A 126 -6.58 -0.15 16.56
N GLY A 127 -7.87 -0.29 16.22
CA GLY A 127 -8.45 0.38 15.07
C GLY A 127 -8.23 1.89 15.13
N VAL A 128 -7.62 2.43 14.07
CA VAL A 128 -7.29 3.84 13.96
C VAL A 128 -8.48 4.54 13.31
N LEU A 129 -9.50 4.88 14.11
CA LEU A 129 -10.71 5.58 13.67
C LEU A 129 -10.69 7.06 14.10
#